data_AF-A0A0K2T9G5-F1
#
_entry.id   AF-A0A0K2T9G5-F1
#
_cell.length_a   1.000
_cell.length_b   1.000
_cell.length_c   1.000
_cell.angle_alpha   90.00
_cell.angle_beta   90.00
_cell.angle_gamma   90.00
#
_symmetry.space_group_name_H-M   'P 1'
#
loop_
_entity.id
_entity.type
_entity.pdbx_description
1 polymer ?
#
loop_
_entity_poly.entity_id
_entity_poly.type
_entity_poly.pdbx_seq_one_letter_code
_entity_poly.pdbx_strand_id
1 'polypeptide(L)' 'PKEKVNTIRYCEVMEEFVIPWMKDTAAGREFIFQQGSTPAHIALRTTNLNSHNIIFWDRNTWPSNSPDLNLCDYYW' A
#
# COMPACT_ATOMS: atom_id res chain seq x y z
N PRO A 1 16.73 -8.19 -17.31
CA PRO A 1 16.70 -7.03 -16.38
C PRO A 1 15.41 -7.08 -15.55
N LYS A 2 15.50 -7.08 -14.21
CA LYS A 2 14.29 -7.01 -13.36
C LYS A 2 13.75 -5.57 -13.45
N GLU A 3 12.54 -5.43 -13.97
CA GLU A 3 11.85 -4.15 -14.01
C GLU A 3 11.53 -3.72 -12.56
N LYS A 4 11.84 -2.46 -12.22
CA LYS A 4 11.60 -1.92 -10.87
C LYS A 4 10.31 -1.12 -10.89
N VAL A 5 9.42 -1.40 -9.94
CA VAL A 5 8.21 -0.61 -9.73
C VAL A 5 8.61 0.78 -9.20
N ASN A 6 8.23 1.82 -9.92
CA ASN A 6 8.35 3.21 -9.47
C ASN A 6 7.02 3.71 -8.89
N THR A 7 7.00 4.92 -8.33
CA THR A 7 5.79 5.52 -7.76
C THR A 7 4.63 5.61 -8.75
N ILE A 8 4.90 5.89 -10.03
CA ILE A 8 3.84 6.02 -11.04
C ILE A 8 3.14 4.68 -11.22
N ARG A 9 3.92 3.63 -11.48
CA ARG A 9 3.40 2.28 -11.68
C ARG A 9 2.70 1.75 -10.43
N TYR A 10 3.21 2.10 -9.25
CA TYR A 10 2.57 1.77 -7.98
C TYR A 10 1.17 2.39 -7.86
N CYS A 11 1.05 3.70 -8.10
CA CYS A 11 -0.25 4.38 -8.05
C CYS A 11 -1.24 3.81 -9.06
N GLU A 12 -0.81 3.51 -10.30
CA GLU A 12 -1.67 2.88 -11.32
C GLU A 12 -2.22 1.54 -10.83
N VAL A 13 -1.37 0.67 -10.29
CA VAL A 13 -1.80 -0.63 -9.76
C VAL A 13 -2.76 -0.45 -8.58
N MET A 14 -2.50 0.53 -7.72
CA MET A 14 -3.39 0.86 -6.61
C MET A 14 -4.78 1.25 -7.11
N GLU A 15 -4.86 2.22 -8.01
CA GLU A 15 -6.12 2.76 -8.53
C GLU A 15 -6.89 1.74 -9.38
N GLU A 16 -6.19 0.97 -10.21
CA GLU A 16 -6.81 0.03 -11.15
C GLU A 16 -7.29 -1.26 -10.49
N PHE A 17 -6.52 -1.80 -9.52
CA PHE A 17 -6.78 -3.15 -8.98
C PHE A 17 -7.01 -3.17 -7.48
N VAL A 18 -6.09 -2.58 -6.71
CA VAL A 18 -6.04 -2.79 -5.25
C VAL A 18 -7.19 -2.05 -4.55
N ILE A 19 -7.40 -0.77 -4.87
CA ILE A 19 -8.42 0.06 -4.22
C ILE A 19 -9.84 -0.46 -4.50
N PRO A 20 -10.23 -0.79 -5.76
CA PRO A 20 -11.53 -1.40 -6.03
C PRO A 20 -11.74 -2.70 -5.27
N TRP A 21 -10.76 -3.61 -5.29
CA TRP A 21 -10.84 -4.90 -4.60
C TRP A 21 -10.98 -4.73 -3.08
N MET A 22 -10.21 -3.82 -2.48
CA MET A 22 -10.28 -3.56 -1.04
C MET A 22 -11.64 -3.01 -0.62
N LYS A 23 -12.20 -2.06 -1.39
CA LYS A 23 -13.51 -1.47 -1.09
C LYS A 23 -14.64 -2.50 -1.19
N ASP A 24 -14.59 -3.36 -2.21
CA ASP A 24 -15.53 -4.46 -2.38
C ASP A 24 -15.42 -5.47 -1.22
N THR A 25 -14.20 -5.90 -0.90
CA THR A 25 -13.91 -6.86 0.18
C THR A 25 -14.30 -6.32 1.57
N ALA A 26 -14.08 -5.02 1.80
CA ALA A 26 -14.46 -4.38 3.04
C ALA A 26 -15.98 -4.33 3.22
N ALA A 27 -16.75 -4.30 2.12
CA ALA A 27 -18.21 -4.24 2.12
C ALA A 27 -18.74 -3.11 3.03
N GLY A 28 -18.10 -1.94 2.94
CA GLY A 28 -18.44 -0.75 3.74
C GLY A 28 -17.86 -0.70 5.16
N ARG A 29 -17.08 -1.71 5.57
CA ARG A 29 -16.33 -1.66 6.85
C ARG A 29 -15.10 -0.75 6.72
N GLU A 30 -14.71 -0.17 7.85
CA GLU A 30 -13.42 0.53 7.95
C GLU A 30 -12.27 -0.48 7.82
N PHE A 31 -11.20 -0.05 7.15
CA PHE A 31 -9.98 -0.83 6.99
C PHE A 31 -8.77 0.09 6.99
N ILE A 32 -7.62 -0.51 7.32
CA ILE A 32 -6.32 0.15 7.24
C ILE A 32 -5.48 -0.62 6.23
N PHE A 33 -4.86 0.11 5.31
CA PHE A 33 -3.92 -0.45 4.36
C PHE A 33 -2.50 -0.45 4.94
N GLN A 34 -1.98 -1.66 5.18
CA GLN A 34 -0.59 -1.88 5.56
C GLN A 34 0.29 -1.98 4.31
N GLN A 35 1.39 -1.25 4.29
CA GLN A 35 2.42 -1.32 3.25
C GLN A 35 3.81 -1.08 3.85
N GLY A 36 4.86 -1.59 3.20
CA GLY A 36 6.24 -1.34 3.60
C GLY A 36 6.75 0.06 3.25
N SER A 37 7.90 0.44 3.81
CA SER A 37 8.47 1.80 3.75
C SER A 37 9.31 2.11 2.49
N THR A 38 9.09 1.40 1.38
CA THR A 38 9.90 1.63 0.17
C THR A 38 9.67 3.05 -0.38
N PRO A 39 10.65 3.68 -1.04
CA PRO A 39 10.50 5.05 -1.55
C PRO A 39 9.27 5.27 -2.44
N ALA A 40 8.87 4.26 -3.22
CA ALA A 40 7.69 4.33 -4.06
C ALA A 40 6.38 4.42 -3.25
N HIS A 41 6.32 3.74 -2.10
CA HIS A 41 5.12 3.65 -1.26
C HIS A 41 4.92 4.89 -0.37
N ILE A 42 6.01 5.57 0.00
CA ILE A 42 5.97 6.74 0.89
C ILE A 42 6.05 8.08 0.13
N ALA A 43 6.09 8.04 -1.19
CA ALA A 43 6.13 9.24 -2.03
C ALA A 43 4.84 10.06 -1.89
N LEU A 44 4.95 11.38 -2.07
CA LEU A 44 3.81 12.32 -1.94
C LEU A 44 2.63 11.92 -2.85
N ARG A 45 2.93 11.42 -4.05
CA ARG A 45 1.91 10.96 -5.00
C ARG A 45 1.16 9.73 -4.49
N THR A 46 1.83 8.86 -3.74
CA THR A 46 1.20 7.70 -3.10
C THR A 46 0.39 8.12 -1.88
N THR A 47 0.87 9.08 -1.08
CA THR A 47 0.07 9.64 0.03
C THR A 47 -1.16 10.40 -0.44
N ASN A 48 -1.15 10.93 -1.67
CA ASN A 48 -2.34 11.55 -2.27
C ASN A 48 -3.45 10.54 -2.62
N LEU A 49 -3.18 9.22 -2.60
CA LEU A 49 -4.23 8.20 -2.71
C LEU A 49 -5.23 8.24 -1.54
N ASN A 50 -4.91 8.96 -0.45
CA ASN A 50 -5.84 9.27 0.63
C ASN A 50 -7.13 9.93 0.13
N SER A 51 -7.12 10.61 -1.03
CA SER A 51 -8.32 11.16 -1.68
C SER A 51 -9.39 10.10 -1.99
N HIS A 52 -9.01 8.82 -2.04
CA HIS A 52 -9.92 7.69 -2.22
C HIS A 52 -10.57 7.22 -0.91
N ASN A 53 -10.43 7.96 0.20
CA ASN A 53 -10.83 7.58 1.55
C ASN A 53 -10.13 6.31 2.04
N ILE A 54 -8.84 6.20 1.77
CA ILE A 54 -8.01 5.08 2.24
C ILE A 54 -7.19 5.55 3.42
N ILE A 55 -7.22 4.76 4.48
CA ILE A 55 -6.39 4.98 5.66
C ILE A 55 -5.16 4.10 5.51
N PHE A 56 -3.99 4.71 5.37
CA PHE A 56 -2.71 4.01 5.40
C PHE A 56 -2.21 3.92 6.82
N TRP A 57 -1.42 2.90 7.13
CA TRP A 57 -0.66 2.91 8.37
C TRP A 57 0.32 4.08 8.41
N ASP A 58 0.43 4.72 9.56
CA ASP A 58 1.39 5.80 9.72
C ASP A 58 2.82 5.26 9.52
N ARG A 59 3.68 6.08 8.91
CA ARG A 59 5.07 5.71 8.62
C ARG A 59 5.82 5.27 9.88
N ASN A 60 5.53 5.87 11.02
CA ASN A 60 6.20 5.55 12.28
C ASN A 60 5.59 4.32 12.98
N THR A 61 4.47 3.81 12.47
CA THR A 61 3.85 2.58 12.99
C THR A 61 4.53 1.34 12.44
N TRP A 62 5.02 1.38 11.18
CA TRP A 62 5.72 0.26 10.58
C TRP A 62 7.24 0.32 10.81
N PRO A 63 7.83 -0.61 11.57
CA PRO A 63 9.28 -0.63 11.76
C PRO A 63 10.01 -0.96 10.44
N SER A 64 11.14 -0.29 10.22
CA SER A 64 11.97 -0.53 9.03
C SER A 64 12.64 -1.89 9.13
N ASN A 65 12.76 -2.59 8.00
CA ASN A 65 13.38 -3.92 7.88
C ASN A 65 12.71 -5.01 8.74
N SER A 66 11.38 -4.98 8.85
CA SER A 66 10.61 -5.98 9.60
C SER A 66 9.71 -6.84 8.71
N PRO A 67 10.30 -7.70 7.85
CA PRO A 67 9.52 -8.61 7.01
C PRO A 67 8.75 -9.65 7.84
N ASP A 68 9.25 -9.98 9.03
CA ASP A 68 8.61 -10.87 10.01
C ASP A 68 7.21 -10.41 10.44
N LEU A 69 6.94 -9.10 10.37
CA LEU A 69 5.65 -8.53 10.72
C LEU A 69 4.69 -8.43 9.53
N ASN A 70 5.14 -8.74 8.31
CA ASN A 70 4.36 -8.56 7.10
C ASN A 70 3.80 -9.92 6.66
N LEU A 71 2.47 -10.06 6.70
CA LEU A 71 1.83 -11.30 6.26
C LEU A 71 2.14 -11.61 4.80
N CYS A 72 2.27 -10.61 3.93
CA CYS A 72 2.67 -10.84 2.54
C CYS A 72 4.07 -11.45 2.44
N ASP A 73 4.94 -11.19 3.44
CA ASP A 73 6.29 -11.74 3.45
C ASP A 73 6.38 -13.19 3.93
N TYR A 74 5.32 -13.71 4.53
CA TYR A 74 5.22 -15.11 4.90
C TYR A 74 4.84 -16.02 3.73
N TYR A 75 4.08 -15.51 2.75
CA TYR A 75 3.50 -16.31 1.67
C TYR A 75 4.44 -16.50 0.46
N TRP A 76 5.64 -15.92 0.48
CA TRP A 76 6.66 -16.10 -0.56
C TRP A 76 7.84 -16.94 -0.07
#